data_AF-A0A1Z1N0M8-F1
#
_entry.id   AF-A0A1Z1N0M8-F1
#
_cell.length_a   1.000
_cell.length_b   1.000
_cell.length_c   1.000
_cell.angle_alpha   90.00
_cell.angle_beta   90.00
_cell.angle_gamma   90.00
#
_symmetry.space_group_name_H-M   'P 1'
#
loop_
_entity.id
_entity.type
_entity.pdbx_description
1 polymer ?
#
loop_
_entity_poly.entity_id
_entity_poly.type
_entity_poly.pdbx_seq_one_letter_code
_entity_poly.pdbx_strand_id
1 'polypeptide(L)' 'MSTFKVLLCGAVLSRVDAGQEQLGRRIHYSQNDLVEYSPVTEKHLTDGMTVRELCSAAITMSDNTAANLLLTTIGGP' A
#
# COMPACT_ATOMS: atom_id res chain seq x y z
N MET A 1 -0.63 -3.44 -15.62
CA MET A 1 0.44 -4.43 -15.33
C MET A 1 1.05 -4.11 -13.99
N SER A 2 1.47 -5.10 -13.19
CA SER A 2 1.82 -4.91 -11.77
C SER A 2 3.32 -4.74 -11.47
N THR A 3 4.19 -4.79 -12.47
CA THR A 3 5.65 -4.68 -12.26
C THR A 3 6.07 -3.34 -11.63
N PHE A 4 5.30 -2.27 -11.85
CA PHE A 4 5.57 -0.96 -11.23
C PHE A 4 5.52 -0.98 -9.69
N LYS A 5 4.82 -1.97 -9.09
CA LYS A 5 4.65 -2.06 -7.63
C LYS A 5 6.00 -2.24 -6.90
N VAL A 6 7.02 -2.77 -7.58
CA VAL A 6 8.39 -2.83 -7.07
C VAL A 6 8.97 -1.41 -6.92
N LEU A 7 8.85 -0.58 -7.95
CA LEU A 7 9.32 0.81 -7.91
C LEU A 7 8.53 1.65 -6.92
N LEU A 8 7.22 1.44 -6.83
CA LEU A 8 6.35 2.07 -5.83
C LEU A 8 6.82 1.77 -4.40
N CYS A 9 7.06 0.50 -4.07
CA CYS A 9 7.57 0.14 -2.74
C CYS A 9 8.99 0.69 -2.51
N GLY A 10 9.82 0.75 -3.55
CA GLY A 10 11.12 1.44 -3.49
C GLY A 10 10.99 2.92 -3.11
N ALA A 11 10.03 3.64 -3.70
CA ALA A 11 9.75 5.04 -3.35
C ALA A 11 9.26 5.18 -1.90
N VAL A 12 8.40 4.28 -1.43
CA VAL A 12 7.93 4.24 -0.04
C VAL A 12 9.09 3.98 0.92
N LEU A 13 9.98 3.02 0.62
CA LEU A 13 11.17 2.73 1.42
C LEU A 13 12.13 3.94 1.47
N SER A 14 12.33 4.62 0.34
CA SER A 14 13.13 5.86 0.29
C SER A 14 12.59 6.95 1.23
N ARG A 15 11.25 7.09 1.33
CA ARG A 15 10.62 8.01 2.30
C ARG A 15 10.81 7.56 3.74
N VAL A 16 10.81 6.25 4.01
CA VAL A 16 11.12 5.71 5.34
C VAL A 16 12.56 6.05 5.72
N ASP A 17 13.52 5.87 4.81
CA ASP A 17 14.92 6.22 5.03
C ASP A 17 15.10 7.72 5.31
N ALA A 18 14.32 8.56 4.62
CA ALA A 18 14.30 10.01 4.84
C ALA A 18 13.53 10.46 6.10
N GLY A 19 12.95 9.55 6.88
CA GLY A 19 12.14 9.87 8.05
C GLY A 19 10.78 10.50 7.73
N GLN A 20 10.34 10.43 6.48
CA GLN A 20 9.09 11.02 5.98
C GLN A 20 7.91 10.02 5.99
N GLU A 21 8.19 8.75 6.29
CA GLU A 21 7.20 7.69 6.40
C GLU A 21 7.64 6.69 7.49
N GLN A 22 6.72 5.91 8.04
CA GLN A 22 7.02 4.86 8.99
C GLN A 22 6.38 3.54 8.55
N LEU A 23 7.17 2.46 8.51
CA LEU A 23 6.67 1.12 8.17
C LEU A 23 5.52 0.66 9.08
N GLY A 24 5.50 1.12 10.34
CA GLY A 24 4.45 0.81 11.32
C GLY A 24 3.24 1.74 11.28
N ARG A 25 3.24 2.80 10.45
CA ARG A 25 2.09 3.70 10.34
C ARG A 25 0.90 2.93 9.78
N ARG A 26 -0.22 2.95 10.49
CA ARG A 26 -1.46 2.28 10.10
C ARG A 26 -2.30 3.18 9.20
N ILE A 27 -2.82 2.61 8.12
CA ILE A 27 -3.71 3.24 7.16
C ILE A 27 -5.07 2.56 7.26
N HIS A 28 -6.08 3.33 7.66
CA HIS A 28 -7.48 2.94 7.55
C HIS A 28 -8.02 3.40 6.19
N TYR A 29 -8.87 2.58 5.59
CA TYR A 29 -9.51 2.81 4.31
C TYR A 29 -10.89 2.16 4.32
N SER A 30 -11.70 2.48 3.32
CA SER A 30 -13.10 2.12 3.23
C SER A 30 -13.35 1.14 2.09
N GLN A 31 -14.60 0.64 2.03
CA GLN A 31 -15.07 -0.18 0.92
C GLN A 31 -14.93 0.55 -0.44
N ASN A 32 -15.01 1.88 -0.45
CA ASN A 32 -14.91 2.67 -1.68
C ASN A 32 -13.49 2.74 -2.24
N ASP A 33 -12.48 2.43 -1.42
CA ASP A 33 -11.08 2.38 -1.85
C ASP A 33 -10.72 1.00 -2.44
N LEU A 34 -11.60 0.01 -2.30
CA LEU A 34 -11.40 -1.32 -2.87
C LEU A 34 -11.60 -1.31 -4.39
N VAL A 35 -10.59 -1.77 -5.10
CA VAL A 35 -10.63 -2.02 -6.54
C VAL A 35 -10.50 -3.52 -6.82
N GLU A 36 -10.74 -3.92 -8.07
CA GLU A 36 -10.62 -5.31 -8.50
C GLU A 36 -9.25 -5.89 -8.14
N TYR A 37 -9.23 -7.16 -7.72
CA TYR A 37 -8.03 -7.91 -7.31
C TYR A 37 -7.31 -7.27 -6.11
N SER A 38 -7.97 -7.35 -4.95
CA SER A 38 -7.49 -6.81 -3.67
C SER A 38 -7.58 -7.86 -2.54
N PRO A 39 -6.96 -9.05 -2.71
CA PRO A 39 -7.21 -10.25 -1.90
C PRO A 39 -6.70 -10.16 -0.45
N VAL A 40 -5.89 -9.15 -0.13
CA VAL A 40 -5.43 -8.88 1.23
C VAL A 40 -6.22 -7.71 1.80
N THR A 41 -6.24 -6.57 1.12
CA THR A 41 -6.84 -5.35 1.69
C THR A 41 -8.35 -5.48 1.91
N GLU A 42 -9.07 -6.30 1.15
CA GLU A 42 -10.50 -6.55 1.35
C GLU A 42 -10.83 -7.15 2.73
N LYS A 43 -9.85 -7.77 3.39
CA LYS A 43 -10.01 -8.44 4.69
C LYS A 43 -9.72 -7.54 5.89
N HIS A 44 -9.20 -6.33 5.65
CA HIS A 44 -8.70 -5.42 6.68
C HIS A 44 -9.41 -4.06 6.69
N LEU A 45 -10.69 -4.00 6.31
CA LEU A 45 -11.48 -2.76 6.32
C LEU A 45 -11.70 -2.18 7.73
N THR A 46 -11.76 -3.04 8.76
CA THR A 46 -12.04 -2.61 10.13
C THR A 46 -10.77 -2.17 10.86
N ASP A 47 -9.71 -2.97 10.79
CA ASP A 47 -8.44 -2.79 11.48
C ASP A 47 -7.42 -1.97 10.66
N GLY A 48 -7.61 -1.83 9.35
CA GLY A 48 -6.65 -1.19 8.45
C GLY A 48 -5.36 -2.00 8.32
N MET A 49 -4.38 -1.47 7.59
CA MET A 49 -3.09 -2.11 7.39
C MET A 49 -1.94 -1.12 7.59
N THR A 50 -0.82 -1.61 8.09
CA THR A 50 0.42 -0.83 8.17
C THR A 50 1.03 -0.64 6.79
N VAL A 51 1.85 0.42 6.62
CA VAL A 51 2.63 0.65 5.39
C VAL A 51 3.44 -0.60 4.99
N ARG A 52 4.04 -1.29 5.97
CA ARG A 52 4.75 -2.56 5.75
C ARG A 52 3.85 -3.64 5.16
N GLU A 53 2.68 -3.86 5.74
CA GLU A 53 1.73 -4.88 5.29
C GLU A 53 1.20 -4.55 3.89
N LEU A 54 0.95 -3.26 3.59
CA LEU A 54 0.55 -2.81 2.26
C LEU A 54 1.64 -3.05 1.22
N CYS A 55 2.92 -2.74 1.51
CA CYS A 55 4.02 -3.08 0.60
C CYS A 55 4.11 -4.59 0.37
N SER A 56 3.95 -5.40 1.42
CA SER A 56 3.94 -6.86 1.31
C SER A 56 2.80 -7.34 0.41
N ALA A 57 1.58 -6.86 0.61
CA ALA A 57 0.41 -7.22 -0.19
C ALA A 57 0.58 -6.80 -1.67
N ALA A 58 1.06 -5.58 -1.90
CA ALA A 58 1.28 -5.04 -3.25
C ALA A 58 2.31 -5.85 -4.04
N ILE A 59 3.38 -6.34 -3.40
CA ILE A 59 4.43 -7.12 -4.10
C ILE A 59 4.06 -8.60 -4.19
N THR A 60 3.72 -9.24 -3.07
CA THR A 60 3.62 -10.70 -2.98
C THR A 60 2.30 -11.25 -3.51
N MET A 61 1.23 -10.45 -3.41
CA MET A 61 -0.12 -10.82 -3.87
C MET A 61 -0.58 -9.95 -5.03
N SER A 62 0.26 -9.02 -5.50
CA SER A 62 -0.13 -8.03 -6.51
C SER A 62 -1.45 -7.31 -6.15
N ASP A 63 -1.69 -7.05 -4.87
CA ASP A 63 -2.91 -6.41 -4.38
C ASP A 63 -3.03 -4.97 -4.94
N ASN A 64 -4.15 -4.64 -5.59
CA ASN A 64 -4.33 -3.39 -6.30
C ASN A 64 -4.69 -2.22 -5.38
N THR A 65 -5.59 -2.42 -4.41
CA THR A 65 -5.88 -1.38 -3.43
C THR A 65 -4.66 -1.08 -2.57
N ALA A 66 -3.86 -2.09 -2.20
CA ALA A 66 -2.61 -1.84 -1.49
C ALA A 66 -1.68 -0.89 -2.27
N ALA A 67 -1.55 -1.08 -3.58
CA ALA A 67 -0.77 -0.20 -4.44
C ALA A 67 -1.37 1.22 -4.51
N ASN A 68 -2.68 1.36 -4.63
CA ASN A 68 -3.35 2.66 -4.66
C ASN A 68 -3.18 3.44 -3.35
N LEU A 69 -3.33 2.76 -2.21
CA LEU A 69 -3.11 3.36 -0.90
C LEU A 69 -1.68 3.85 -0.73
N LEU A 70 -0.69 3.07 -1.19
CA LEU A 70 0.72 3.49 -1.18
C LEU A 70 0.99 4.65 -2.15
N LEU A 71 0.37 4.68 -3.34
CA LEU A 71 0.48 5.81 -4.28
C LEU A 71 0.03 7.11 -3.62
N THR A 72 -1.07 7.09 -2.88
CA THR A 72 -1.55 8.26 -2.13
C THR A 72 -0.50 8.78 -1.14
N THR A 73 0.32 7.91 -0.54
CA THR A 73 1.38 8.32 0.40
C THR A 73 2.55 9.06 -0.27
N ILE A 74 2.73 8.87 -1.57
CA ILE A 74 3.81 9.50 -2.35
C ILE A 74 3.32 10.66 -3.24
N GLY A 75 2.03 11.00 -3.17
CA GLY A 75 1.44 12.10 -3.95
C GLY A 75 0.77 11.68 -5.26
N GLY A 76 0.59 10.38 -5.50
CA GLY A 76 0.04 9.85 -6.74
C GLY A 76 1.10 9.61 -7.83
N PRO A 77 0.66 9.23 -9.05
CA PRO A 77 1.51 9.11 -10.24
C PRO A 77 2.12 10.44 -10.69
#